data_AF-A0A8C7WWG7-F1
#
_entry.id   AF-A0A8C7WWG7-F1
#
_cell.length_a   1.000
_cell.length_b   1.000
_cell.length_c   1.000
_cell.angle_alpha   90.00
_cell.angle_beta   90.00
_cell.angle_gamma   90.00
#
_symmetry.space_group_name_H-M   'P 1'
#
loop_
_entity.id
_entity.type
_entity.pdbx_description
1 polymer ?
#
loop_
_entity_poly.entity_id
_entity_poly.type
_entity_poly.pdbx_seq_one_letter_code
_entity_poly.pdbx_strand_id
1 'polypeptide(L)'
;SPLSLFISNFFSDPPQTASVSLIPPGEVLEGSSVTLTCSSDANPAASYTWFTDDQNHLNAVNIYHLPSINRNDSGIYVCKSENKHGWINSSVHIDVLSSGEWIKSCRIKGLI
;
A
#
# COMPACT_ATOMS: atom_id res chain seq x y z
N SER A 1 8.86 3.20 -44.05
CA SER A 1 9.89 2.15 -43.99
C SER A 1 9.61 1.27 -42.79
N PRO A 2 9.51 -0.06 -42.93
CA PRO A 2 9.27 -0.97 -41.82
C PRO A 2 10.59 -1.61 -41.33
N LEU A 3 10.58 -2.06 -40.07
CA LEU A 3 11.64 -2.76 -39.32
C LEU A 3 12.71 -1.81 -38.75
N SER A 4 12.59 -1.38 -37.49
CA SER A 4 13.04 -2.22 -36.38
C SER A 4 12.29 -1.91 -35.07
N LEU A 5 11.30 -2.74 -34.77
CA LEU A 5 10.61 -2.89 -33.48
C LEU A 5 11.49 -3.64 -32.45
N PHE A 6 12.76 -3.22 -32.25
CA PHE A 6 13.73 -4.00 -31.44
C PHE A 6 14.57 -3.19 -30.43
N ILE A 7 14.04 -2.15 -29.79
CA ILE A 7 14.69 -1.57 -28.59
C ILE A 7 13.67 -1.36 -27.45
N SER A 8 12.89 -2.38 -27.10
CA SER A 8 12.08 -2.36 -25.88
C SER A 8 12.52 -3.36 -24.82
N ASN A 9 13.56 -4.17 -25.07
CA ASN A 9 13.84 -5.37 -24.25
C ASN A 9 15.06 -5.31 -23.32
N PHE A 10 15.75 -4.17 -23.12
CA PHE A 10 16.89 -4.14 -22.16
C PHE A 10 17.15 -2.80 -21.45
N PHE A 11 16.17 -1.90 -21.27
CA PHE A 11 16.32 -0.85 -20.27
C PHE A 11 15.95 -1.44 -18.91
N SER A 12 16.95 -1.60 -18.05
CA SER A 12 16.69 -1.92 -16.66
C SER A 12 16.62 -0.61 -15.88
N ASP A 13 15.56 -0.45 -15.12
CA ASP A 13 15.21 0.78 -14.44
C ASP A 13 14.98 0.51 -12.95
N PRO A 14 15.32 1.47 -12.06
CA PRO A 14 14.88 1.42 -10.68
C PRO A 14 13.34 1.49 -10.60
N PRO A 15 12.74 1.12 -9.47
CA PRO A 15 11.31 1.34 -9.23
C PRO A 15 10.94 2.82 -9.43
N GLN A 16 10.09 3.13 -10.43
CA GLN A 16 9.77 4.53 -10.81
C GLN A 16 8.45 5.03 -10.22
N THR A 17 7.45 4.15 -10.18
CA THR A 17 6.16 4.45 -9.57
C THR A 17 5.88 3.37 -8.55
N ALA A 18 5.49 3.74 -7.34
CA ALA A 18 4.97 2.81 -6.36
C ALA A 18 3.58 3.30 -5.92
N SER A 19 2.67 2.35 -5.78
CA SER A 19 1.29 2.60 -5.41
C SER A 19 0.91 1.67 -4.28
N VAL A 20 0.21 2.23 -3.31
CA VAL A 20 -0.35 1.49 -2.19
C VAL A 20 -1.87 1.58 -2.25
N SER A 21 -2.54 0.45 -2.12
CA SER A 21 -3.99 0.38 -2.00
C SER A 21 -4.39 -0.21 -0.66
N LEU A 22 -5.46 0.36 -0.09
CA LEU A 22 -6.11 -0.06 1.15
C LEU A 22 -7.47 -0.66 0.79
N ILE A 23 -7.74 -1.89 1.23
CA ILE A 23 -8.99 -2.60 0.97
C ILE A 23 -9.60 -3.04 2.31
N PRO A 24 -10.82 -2.58 2.66
CA PRO A 24 -11.64 -1.59 1.94
C PRO A 24 -11.04 -0.17 2.00
N PRO A 25 -11.28 0.69 0.99
CA PRO A 25 -10.76 2.05 1.00
C PRO A 25 -11.52 2.96 1.99
N GLY A 26 -10.81 3.93 2.56
CA GLY A 26 -11.38 4.93 3.47
C GLY A 26 -11.12 4.60 4.94
N GLU A 27 -12.01 5.10 5.80
CA GLU A 27 -11.99 4.79 7.23
C GLU A 27 -12.17 3.28 7.42
N VAL A 28 -11.54 2.70 8.46
CA VAL A 28 -11.72 1.28 8.83
C VAL A 28 -12.38 1.11 10.21
N LEU A 29 -13.31 0.15 10.34
CA LEU A 29 -13.98 -0.17 11.60
C LEU A 29 -13.13 -1.13 12.41
N GLU A 30 -12.96 -0.82 13.69
CA GLU A 30 -12.35 -1.72 14.66
C GLU A 30 -12.97 -3.13 14.59
N GLY A 31 -12.11 -4.15 14.52
CA GLY A 31 -12.48 -5.55 14.30
C GLY A 31 -12.67 -5.94 12.83
N SER A 32 -12.53 -5.01 11.88
CA SER A 32 -12.59 -5.33 10.45
C SER A 32 -11.30 -5.96 9.94
N SER A 33 -11.42 -6.65 8.82
CA SER A 33 -10.28 -7.14 8.05
C SER A 33 -9.85 -6.11 7.00
N VAL A 34 -8.55 -5.85 6.95
CA VAL A 34 -7.92 -4.90 6.03
C VAL A 34 -6.82 -5.59 5.25
N THR A 35 -6.69 -5.23 3.98
CA THR A 35 -5.58 -5.66 3.14
C THR A 35 -4.89 -4.46 2.53
N LEU A 36 -3.57 -4.36 2.74
CA LEU A 36 -2.69 -3.45 2.03
C LEU A 36 -2.03 -4.18 0.87
N THR A 37 -1.99 -3.53 -0.29
CA THR A 37 -1.27 -4.05 -1.47
C THR A 37 -0.31 -2.98 -1.96
N CYS A 38 0.92 -3.40 -2.26
CA CYS A 38 1.94 -2.54 -2.84
C CYS A 38 2.30 -3.03 -4.25
N SER A 39 2.42 -2.11 -5.19
CA SER A 39 2.79 -2.40 -6.56
C SER A 39 3.68 -1.31 -7.13
N SER A 40 4.68 -1.69 -7.92
CA SER A 40 5.60 -0.77 -8.55
C SER A 40 5.97 -1.17 -9.98
N ASP A 41 6.14 -0.17 -10.85
CA ASP A 41 6.73 -0.36 -12.17
C ASP A 41 8.26 -0.35 -12.07
N ALA A 42 8.88 -1.52 -12.30
CA ALA A 42 10.30 -1.76 -12.11
C ALA A 42 10.80 -2.90 -13.02
N ASN A 43 12.02 -2.74 -13.55
CA ASN A 43 12.68 -3.78 -14.34
C ASN A 43 14.18 -3.91 -13.95
N PRO A 44 14.64 -5.00 -13.32
CA PRO A 44 13.90 -6.20 -12.93
C PRO A 44 12.81 -5.93 -11.89
N ALA A 45 11.88 -6.88 -11.76
CA ALA A 45 10.78 -6.80 -10.82
C ALA A 45 11.26 -6.45 -9.40
N ALA A 46 10.54 -5.54 -8.75
CA ALA A 46 10.84 -5.11 -7.39
C ALA A 46 10.42 -6.16 -6.35
N SER A 47 11.22 -6.28 -5.29
CA SER A 47 10.80 -6.86 -4.01
C SER A 47 10.14 -5.79 -3.16
N TYR A 48 9.21 -6.22 -2.31
CA TYR A 48 8.40 -5.34 -1.48
C TYR A 48 8.64 -5.65 0.00
N THR A 49 8.70 -4.61 0.83
CA THR A 49 8.85 -4.74 2.28
C THR A 49 8.00 -3.68 2.96
N TRP A 50 7.30 -4.08 4.02
CA TRP A 50 6.41 -3.21 4.77
C TRP A 50 7.01 -2.76 6.10
N PHE A 51 6.76 -1.49 6.44
CA PHE A 51 7.18 -0.85 7.67
C PHE A 51 6.02 -0.06 8.27
N THR A 52 5.99 0.07 9.60
CA THR A 52 5.19 1.11 10.26
C THR A 52 5.95 2.45 10.22
N ASP A 53 5.28 3.55 10.56
CA ASP A 53 5.89 4.88 10.69
C ASP A 53 7.13 4.88 11.62
N ASP A 54 7.05 4.12 12.72
CA ASP A 54 8.16 3.87 13.65
C ASP A 54 9.28 2.97 13.10
N GLN A 55 9.28 2.68 11.80
CA GLN A 55 10.25 1.84 11.10
C GLN A 55 10.28 0.38 11.56
N ASN A 56 9.20 -0.10 12.21
CA ASN A 56 9.10 -1.51 12.57
C ASN A 56 8.85 -2.35 11.32
N HIS A 57 9.73 -3.31 11.07
CA HIS A 57 9.60 -4.24 9.94
C HIS A 57 8.40 -5.18 10.13
N LEU A 58 7.54 -5.23 9.12
CA LEU A 58 6.39 -6.12 9.08
C LEU A 58 6.73 -7.36 8.26
N ASN A 59 6.29 -8.53 8.73
CA ASN A 59 6.52 -9.81 8.06
C ASN A 59 5.57 -9.98 6.86
N ALA A 60 5.73 -9.13 5.84
CA ALA A 60 4.93 -9.11 4.62
C ALA A 60 5.73 -8.60 3.43
N VAL A 61 5.39 -9.11 2.25
CA VAL A 61 6.07 -8.76 0.99
C VAL A 61 5.20 -7.78 0.20
N ASN A 62 4.41 -8.27 -0.75
CA ASN A 62 3.52 -7.42 -1.57
C ASN A 62 2.23 -7.08 -0.81
N ILE A 63 1.61 -8.11 -0.22
CA ILE A 63 0.30 -8.01 0.43
C ILE A 63 0.50 -8.12 1.94
N TYR A 64 -0.04 -7.16 2.68
CA TYR A 64 -0.11 -7.20 4.14
C TYR A 64 -1.57 -7.29 4.59
N HIS A 65 -1.90 -8.40 5.26
CA HIS A 65 -3.26 -8.71 5.70
C HIS A 65 -3.39 -8.54 7.20
N LEU A 66 -4.34 -7.70 7.62
CA LEU A 66 -4.70 -7.42 9.01
C LEU A 66 -6.12 -7.98 9.24
N PRO A 67 -6.28 -9.18 9.81
CA PRO A 67 -7.57 -9.86 9.87
C PRO A 67 -8.55 -9.24 10.87
N SER A 68 -8.06 -8.60 11.93
CA SER A 68 -8.85 -7.95 12.97
C SER A 68 -8.11 -6.74 13.50
N ILE A 69 -8.29 -5.61 12.83
CA ILE A 69 -7.60 -4.36 13.15
C ILE A 69 -8.17 -3.69 14.41
N ASN A 70 -7.33 -3.03 15.19
CA ASN A 70 -7.75 -2.27 16.38
C ASN A 70 -7.26 -0.83 16.31
N ARG A 71 -7.72 0.04 17.23
CA ARG A 71 -7.36 1.47 17.18
C ARG A 71 -5.86 1.74 17.25
N ASN A 72 -5.10 0.89 17.94
CA ASN A 72 -3.66 1.03 18.10
C ASN A 72 -2.89 0.65 16.82
N ASP A 73 -3.57 0.06 15.83
CA ASP A 73 -3.01 -0.19 14.51
C ASP A 73 -3.20 1.02 13.56
N SER A 74 -3.86 2.10 14.00
CA SER A 74 -3.96 3.33 13.21
C SER A 74 -2.57 3.95 13.04
N GLY A 75 -2.27 4.40 11.83
CA GLY A 75 -0.97 4.98 11.55
C GLY A 75 -0.59 4.97 10.08
N ILE A 76 0.66 5.35 9.82
CA ILE A 76 1.23 5.33 8.47
C ILE A 76 1.92 3.99 8.26
N TYR A 77 1.57 3.32 7.16
CA TYR A 77 2.23 2.12 6.67
C TYR A 77 3.01 2.45 5.42
N VAL A 78 4.29 2.10 5.42
CA VAL A 78 5.23 2.40 4.34
C VAL A 78 5.61 1.10 3.65
N CYS A 79 5.42 1.04 2.34
CA CYS A 79 5.97 0.01 1.49
C CYS A 79 7.26 0.53 0.83
N LYS A 80 8.35 -0.21 1.01
CA LYS A 80 9.58 -0.07 0.22
C LYS A 80 9.52 -1.03 -0.96
N SER A 81 9.62 -0.48 -2.17
CA SER A 81 9.80 -1.24 -3.40
C SER A 81 11.25 -1.12 -3.84
N GLU A 82 11.96 -2.24 -4.03
CA GLU A 82 13.40 -2.26 -4.26
C GLU A 82 13.78 -3.28 -5.33
N ASN A 83 14.70 -2.92 -6.21
CA ASN A 83 15.40 -3.85 -7.09
C ASN A 83 16.91 -3.54 -7.08
N LYS A 84 17.68 -4.25 -7.89
CA LYS A 84 19.14 -4.06 -7.97
C LYS A 84 19.60 -2.66 -8.42
N HIS A 85 18.70 -1.85 -8.98
CA HIS A 85 19.00 -0.51 -9.52
C HIS A 85 18.59 0.62 -8.58
N GLY A 86 17.76 0.36 -7.58
CA GLY A 86 17.34 1.36 -6.61
C GLY A 86 16.08 0.97 -5.86
N TRP A 87 15.54 1.93 -5.12
CA TRP A 87 14.34 1.76 -4.31
C TRP A 87 13.51 3.04 -4.24
N ILE A 88 12.22 2.88 -3.99
CA ILE A 88 11.26 3.95 -3.73
C ILE A 88 10.32 3.53 -2.60
N ASN A 89 9.85 4.51 -1.83
CA ASN A 89 8.85 4.30 -0.79
C ASN A 89 7.49 4.82 -1.23
N SER A 90 6.44 4.16 -0.78
CA SER A 90 5.06 4.65 -0.86
C SER A 90 4.35 4.37 0.44
N SER A 91 3.44 5.25 0.84
CA SER A 91 2.81 5.20 2.13
C SER A 91 1.30 5.29 2.04
N VAL A 92 0.62 4.69 3.00
CA VAL A 92 -0.82 4.84 3.21
C VAL A 92 -1.12 5.09 4.68
N HIS A 93 -2.08 5.95 4.95
CA HIS A 93 -2.59 6.17 6.29
C HIS A 93 -3.82 5.31 6.53
N ILE A 94 -3.82 4.53 7.60
CA ILE A 94 -4.99 3.78 8.06
C ILE A 94 -5.55 4.49 9.28
N ASP A 95 -6.82 4.87 9.19
CA ASP A 95 -7.58 5.46 10.30
C ASP A 95 -8.63 4.45 10.78
N VAL A 96 -8.45 3.95 12.00
CA VAL A 96 -9.33 2.93 12.59
C VAL A 96 -10.25 3.58 13.61
N LEU A 97 -11.53 3.69 13.26
CA LEU A 97 -12.52 4.24 14.16
C LEU A 97 -13.25 3.15 14.94
N SER A 98 -13.74 3.52 16.12
CA SER A 98 -14.67 2.68 16.88
C SER A 98 -16.08 2.73 16.34
N SER A 99 -16.92 1.76 16.75
CA SER A 99 -18.33 1.72 16.40
C SER A 99 -19.07 3.05 16.63
N GLY A 100 -18.76 3.76 17.72
CA GLY A 100 -19.39 5.06 18.01
C GLY A 100 -19.00 6.19 17.04
N GLU A 101 -17.77 6.19 16.56
CA GLU A 101 -17.25 7.14 15.55
C GLU A 101 -17.73 6.77 14.14
N TRP A 102 -17.72 5.47 13.81
CA TRP A 102 -18.26 4.93 12.56
C TRP A 102 -19.69 5.34 12.29
N ILE A 103 -20.54 5.21 13.29
CA ILE A 103 -21.95 5.56 13.19
C ILE A 103 -22.13 7.08 12.96
N LYS A 104 -21.23 7.92 13.46
CA LYS A 104 -21.25 9.37 13.21
C LYS A 104 -20.81 9.65 11.77
N SER A 105 -19.72 9.04 11.31
CA SER A 105 -19.23 9.20 9.93
C SER A 105 -20.27 8.75 8.90
N CYS A 106 -20.89 7.59 9.11
CA CYS A 106 -21.94 7.07 8.24
C CYS A 106 -23.17 7.99 8.18
N ARG A 107 -23.62 8.54 9.32
CA ARG A 107 -24.74 9.49 9.35
C ARG A 107 -24.45 10.78 8.58
N ILE A 108 -23.20 11.23 8.52
CA ILE A 108 -22.82 12.44 7.79
C ILE A 108 -22.75 12.17 6.28
N LYS A 109 -22.25 11.00 5.87
CA LYS A 109 -22.10 10.63 4.44
C LYS A 109 -23.40 10.14 3.79
N GLY A 110 -24.41 9.75 4.57
CA GLY A 110 -25.71 9.23 4.09
C GLY A 110 -26.90 10.19 4.20
N LEU A 111 -26.68 11.47 4.46
CA LEU A 111 -27.71 12.52 4.49
C LEU A 111 -27.50 13.51 3.33
N ILE A 112 -27.70 13.04 2.09
CA ILE A 112 -28.04 13.86 0.91
C ILE A 112 -28.93 13.02 -0.01
#